data_AF-A0AA43C7Z4-F1
#
_entry.id   AF-A0AA43C7Z4-F1
#
_cell.length_a   1.000
_cell.length_b   1.000
_cell.length_c   1.000
_cell.angle_alpha   90.00
_cell.angle_beta   90.00
_cell.angle_gamma   90.00
#
_symmetry.space_group_name_H-M   'P 1'
#
loop_
_entity.id
_entity.type
_entity.pdbx_description
1 polymer ?
#
loop_
_entity_poly.entity_id
_entity_poly.type
_entity_poly.pdbx_seq_one_letter_code
_entity_poly.pdbx_strand_id
1 'polypeptide(L)'
;MLEKITRLFHNKKRRRLIFLFFSIAVTFILVGNVFSADFTLPSFRFGIDKGGDPGDVSVLLQIVFLLTVLTLAPAILVLMTSFTRLAIVFSFLRQAVGTQQTPSNQIIAGLALFLTFFIMMPVWQKINNNALQPYLNEEISQEIALKAAINPVRNFMLKQTRE
;
A
#
# COMPACT_ATOMS: atom_id res chain seq x y z
N MET A 1 32.25 21.37 41.78
CA MET A 1 30.99 21.04 41.06
C MET A 1 31.08 21.36 39.55
N LEU A 2 31.81 22.39 39.13
CA LEU A 2 32.01 22.79 37.73
C LEU A 2 32.89 21.84 36.88
N GLU A 3 33.77 21.02 37.47
CA GLU A 3 34.62 20.07 36.72
C GLU A 3 33.87 18.86 36.14
N LYS A 4 32.71 18.49 36.70
CA LYS A 4 31.92 17.33 36.22
C LYS A 4 31.21 17.63 34.89
N ILE A 5 30.94 18.91 34.59
CA ILE A 5 30.25 19.36 33.39
C ILE A 5 31.22 19.36 32.18
N THR A 6 32.48 19.72 32.39
CA THR A 6 33.51 19.76 31.33
C THR A 6 33.91 18.35 30.87
N ARG A 7 33.97 17.36 31.78
CA ARG A 7 34.28 15.95 31.41
C ARG A 7 33.18 15.29 30.59
N LEU A 8 31.95 15.81 30.64
CA LEU A 8 30.83 15.30 29.85
C LEU A 8 30.88 15.73 28.37
N PHE A 9 31.71 16.71 28.01
CA PHE A 9 31.92 17.18 26.63
C PHE A 9 33.07 16.47 25.89
N HIS A 10 33.90 15.69 26.58
CA HIS A 10 35.06 14.99 26.00
C HIS A 10 34.72 13.65 25.33
N ASN A 11 33.47 13.17 25.43
CA ASN A 11 33.12 11.90 24.81
C ASN A 11 32.53 12.12 23.40
N LYS A 12 33.27 11.67 22.37
CA LYS A 12 32.86 11.67 20.94
C LYS A 12 31.43 11.11 20.74
N LYS A 13 31.00 10.21 21.63
CA LYS A 13 29.66 9.61 21.68
C LYS A 13 28.55 10.61 22.09
N ARG A 14 28.83 11.54 23.02
CA ARG A 14 27.86 12.53 23.53
C ARG A 14 27.66 13.70 22.56
N ARG A 15 28.73 14.15 21.90
CA ARG A 15 28.62 15.09 20.76
C ARG A 15 27.80 14.47 19.63
N ARG A 16 28.05 13.21 19.25
CA ARG A 16 27.23 12.49 18.25
C ARG A 16 25.77 12.34 18.68
N LEU A 17 25.48 12.12 19.97
CA LEU A 17 24.11 12.07 20.49
C LEU A 17 23.40 13.43 20.43
N ILE A 18 24.08 14.53 20.75
CA ILE A 18 23.53 15.87 20.62
C ILE A 18 23.29 16.21 19.15
N PHE A 19 24.22 15.87 18.25
CA PHE A 19 24.04 16.04 16.81
C PHE A 19 22.92 15.14 16.25
N LEU A 20 22.76 13.90 16.74
CA LEU A 20 21.65 13.00 16.35
C LEU A 20 20.30 13.52 16.85
N PHE A 21 20.23 14.00 18.09
CA PHE A 21 19.01 14.54 18.66
C PHE A 21 18.62 15.87 17.99
N PHE A 22 19.62 16.70 17.66
CA PHE A 22 19.42 17.91 16.87
C PHE A 22 18.99 17.58 15.43
N SER A 23 19.60 16.56 14.80
CA SER A 23 19.18 16.07 13.48
C SER A 23 17.75 15.52 13.52
N ILE A 24 17.39 14.74 14.54
CA ILE A 24 16.03 14.20 14.72
C ILE A 24 15.03 15.33 15.00
N ALA A 25 15.38 16.33 15.81
CA ALA A 25 14.53 17.48 16.06
C ALA A 25 14.35 18.34 14.79
N VAL A 26 15.42 18.52 13.99
CA VAL A 26 15.37 19.21 12.69
C VAL A 26 14.51 18.41 11.71
N THR A 27 14.64 17.08 11.66
CA THR A 27 13.77 16.21 10.86
C THR A 27 12.32 16.25 11.35
N PHE A 28 12.07 16.31 12.67
CA PHE A 28 10.71 16.39 13.22
C PHE A 28 10.05 17.74 12.92
N ILE A 29 10.81 18.83 12.97
CA ILE A 29 10.36 20.17 12.58
C ILE A 29 10.13 20.27 11.07
N LEU A 30 10.94 19.61 10.25
CA LEU A 30 10.72 19.53 8.79
C LEU A 30 9.51 18.66 8.43
N VAL A 31 9.29 17.52 9.09
CA VAL A 31 8.14 16.62 8.83
C VAL A 31 6.81 17.21 9.34
N GLY A 32 6.83 17.97 10.43
CA GLY A 32 5.63 18.64 10.97
C GLY A 32 4.99 19.63 9.97
N ASN A 33 5.76 20.14 9.00
CA ASN A 33 5.26 21.04 7.95
C ASN A 33 4.79 20.32 6.68
N VAL A 34 5.03 19.01 6.52
CA VAL A 34 4.63 18.27 5.30
C VAL A 34 3.13 17.92 5.31
N PHE A 35 2.49 17.86 6.48
CA PHE A 35 1.03 17.72 6.58
C PHE A 35 0.26 19.03 6.37
N SER A 36 0.97 20.15 6.16
CA SER A 36 0.40 21.46 5.84
C SER A 36 0.74 21.91 4.43
N ALA A 37 0.99 20.95 3.53
CA ALA A 37 0.77 21.22 2.12
C ALA A 37 -0.74 21.28 1.92
N ASP A 38 -1.29 22.49 1.78
CA ASP A 38 -2.56 22.68 1.09
C ASP A 38 -2.40 22.01 -0.27
N PHE A 39 -2.86 20.76 -0.35
CA PHE A 39 -3.20 20.14 -1.61
C PHE A 39 -4.40 20.93 -2.12
N THR A 40 -4.13 22.07 -2.75
CA THR A 40 -5.08 22.79 -3.57
C THR A 40 -5.35 21.89 -4.77
N LEU A 41 -6.26 20.94 -4.56
CA LEU A 41 -7.03 20.37 -5.64
C LEU A 41 -7.47 21.55 -6.51
N PRO A 42 -7.18 21.58 -7.83
CA PRO A 42 -7.93 22.45 -8.71
C PRO A 42 -9.39 22.20 -8.37
N SER A 43 -10.12 23.26 -8.00
CA SER A 43 -11.39 23.14 -7.29
C SER A 43 -12.35 22.26 -8.07
N PHE A 44 -12.40 20.97 -7.76
CA PHE A 44 -13.48 20.08 -8.13
C PHE A 44 -14.65 20.49 -7.25
N ARG A 45 -15.33 21.56 -7.68
CA ARG A 45 -16.54 22.04 -7.02
C ARG A 45 -17.60 20.96 -7.25
N PHE A 46 -17.85 20.15 -6.22
CA PHE A 46 -19.04 19.31 -6.12
C PHE A 46 -20.26 20.22 -5.95
N GLY A 47 -20.62 20.93 -7.01
CA GLY A 47 -21.80 21.76 -7.11
C GLY A 47 -22.56 21.33 -8.35
N ILE A 48 -23.73 20.72 -8.15
CA ILE A 48 -24.74 20.68 -9.21
C ILE A 48 -25.26 22.13 -9.30
N ASP A 49 -24.49 23.00 -9.93
CA ASP A 49 -25.00 24.28 -10.39
C ASP A 49 -26.05 23.92 -11.45
N LYS A 50 -27.30 24.30 -11.21
CA LYS A 50 -28.49 23.97 -12.02
C LYS A 50 -28.46 24.64 -13.42
N GLY A 51 -27.40 24.40 -14.18
CA GLY A 51 -27.16 24.94 -15.53
C GLY A 51 -25.99 24.30 -16.29
N GLY A 52 -25.35 23.25 -15.76
CA GLY A 52 -24.30 22.50 -16.46
C GLY A 52 -24.87 21.45 -17.41
N ASP A 53 -24.27 21.32 -18.59
CA ASP A 53 -24.58 20.32 -19.62
C ASP A 53 -24.71 18.92 -18.98
N PRO A 54 -25.71 18.08 -19.34
CA PRO A 54 -25.86 16.72 -18.78
C PRO A 54 -24.59 15.85 -18.84
N GLY A 55 -23.64 16.18 -19.72
CA GLY A 55 -22.33 15.55 -19.82
C GLY A 55 -21.44 15.73 -18.57
N ASP A 56 -21.44 16.90 -17.93
CA ASP A 56 -20.53 17.20 -16.81
C ASP A 56 -20.85 16.39 -15.55
N VAL A 57 -22.15 16.17 -15.29
CA VAL A 57 -22.61 15.32 -14.18
C VAL A 57 -22.19 13.86 -14.40
N SER A 58 -22.18 13.38 -15.64
CA SER A 58 -21.75 12.01 -15.97
C SER A 58 -20.26 11.77 -15.73
N VAL A 59 -19.41 12.73 -16.10
CA VAL A 59 -17.96 12.67 -15.86
C VAL A 59 -17.63 12.74 -14.38
N LEU A 60 -18.31 13.63 -13.64
CA LEU A 60 -18.16 13.74 -12.18
C LEU A 60 -18.50 12.41 -11.49
N LEU A 61 -19.64 11.80 -11.85
CA LEU A 61 -20.06 10.51 -11.31
C LEU A 61 -19.06 9.39 -11.64
N GLN A 62 -18.52 9.38 -12.87
CA GLN A 62 -17.51 8.42 -13.30
C GLN A 62 -16.21 8.53 -12.49
N ILE A 63 -15.75 9.76 -12.20
CA ILE A 63 -14.57 10.00 -11.36
C ILE A 63 -14.81 9.52 -9.92
N VAL A 64 -15.96 9.86 -9.34
CA VAL A 64 -16.32 9.39 -7.99
C VAL A 64 -16.34 7.86 -7.93
N PHE A 65 -16.92 7.21 -8.93
CA PHE A 65 -16.93 5.75 -9.02
C PHE A 65 -15.51 5.18 -9.14
N LEU A 66 -14.66 5.76 -10.00
CA LEU A 66 -13.27 5.33 -10.16
C LEU A 66 -12.46 5.46 -8.86
N LEU A 67 -12.61 6.58 -8.14
CA LEU A 67 -11.97 6.79 -6.84
C LEU A 67 -12.44 5.76 -5.80
N THR A 68 -13.75 5.48 -5.77
CA THR A 68 -14.34 4.48 -4.86
C THR A 68 -13.75 3.09 -5.12
N VAL A 69 -13.66 2.68 -6.38
CA VAL A 69 -13.04 1.40 -6.77
C VAL A 69 -11.55 1.38 -6.40
N LEU A 70 -10.83 2.48 -6.64
CA LEU A 70 -9.39 2.56 -6.34
C LEU A 70 -9.10 2.47 -4.84
N THR A 71 -9.94 3.05 -3.99
CA THR A 71 -9.81 2.95 -2.53
C THR A 71 -10.06 1.53 -2.02
N LEU A 72 -11.01 0.81 -2.62
CA LEU A 72 -11.32 -0.59 -2.24
C LEU A 72 -10.32 -1.60 -2.82
N ALA A 73 -9.75 -1.31 -3.99
CA ALA A 73 -8.82 -2.19 -4.69
C ALA A 73 -7.71 -2.81 -3.81
N PRO A 74 -6.94 -2.06 -2.98
CA PRO A 74 -5.89 -2.64 -2.16
C PRO A 74 -6.43 -3.64 -1.12
N ALA A 75 -7.58 -3.36 -0.51
CA ALA A 75 -8.19 -4.27 0.46
C ALA A 75 -8.65 -5.57 -0.22
N ILE A 76 -9.30 -5.46 -1.37
CA ILE A 76 -9.78 -6.62 -2.14
C ILE A 76 -8.59 -7.46 -2.63
N LEU A 77 -7.50 -6.84 -3.10
CA LEU A 77 -6.28 -7.55 -3.51
C LEU A 77 -5.69 -8.38 -2.37
N VAL A 78 -5.63 -7.82 -1.17
CA VAL A 78 -5.12 -8.52 0.01
C VAL A 78 -6.02 -9.70 0.39
N LEU A 79 -7.34 -9.55 0.26
CA LEU A 79 -8.31 -10.60 0.59
C LEU A 79 -8.41 -11.72 -0.47
N MET A 80 -8.26 -11.40 -1.75
CA MET A 80 -8.32 -12.38 -2.86
C MET A 80 -7.01 -13.17 -3.05
N THR A 81 -5.96 -12.85 -2.30
CA THR A 81 -4.64 -13.49 -2.42
C THR A 81 -4.33 -14.37 -1.21
N SER A 82 -3.17 -15.02 -1.22
CA SER A 82 -2.69 -15.83 -0.09
C SER A 82 -2.29 -15.01 1.15
N PHE A 83 -2.31 -13.68 1.09
CA PHE A 83 -1.83 -12.82 2.17
C PHE A 83 -2.50 -13.13 3.50
N THR A 84 -3.84 -13.19 3.54
CA THR A 84 -4.58 -13.38 4.80
C THR A 84 -4.19 -14.69 5.50
N ARG A 85 -4.01 -15.79 4.73
CA ARG A 85 -3.59 -17.08 5.29
C ARG A 85 -2.20 -16.99 5.89
N LEU A 86 -1.26 -16.37 5.20
CA LEU A 86 0.13 -16.20 5.68
C LEU A 86 0.20 -15.30 6.91
N ALA A 87 -0.52 -14.18 6.90
CA ALA A 87 -0.58 -13.25 8.03
C ALA A 87 -1.13 -13.94 9.29
N ILE A 88 -2.16 -14.78 9.15
CA ILE A 88 -2.73 -15.55 10.27
C ILE A 88 -1.73 -16.59 10.77
N VAL A 89 -1.11 -17.37 9.89
CA VAL A 89 -0.13 -18.40 10.27
C VAL A 89 1.06 -17.78 11.01
N PHE A 90 1.60 -16.67 10.51
CA PHE A 90 2.68 -15.95 11.19
C PHE A 90 2.25 -15.33 12.52
N SER A 91 1.00 -14.87 12.62
CA SER A 91 0.44 -14.34 13.87
C SER A 91 0.27 -15.44 14.93
N PHE A 92 -0.08 -16.66 14.53
CA PHE A 92 -0.10 -17.81 15.42
C PHE A 92 1.30 -18.28 15.78
N LEU A 93 2.23 -18.29 14.82
CA LEU A 93 3.63 -18.62 15.09
C LEU A 93 4.23 -17.67 16.13
N ARG A 94 3.94 -16.37 16.05
CA ARG A 94 4.34 -15.40 17.07
C ARG A 94 3.83 -15.78 18.46
N GLN A 95 2.54 -16.10 18.57
CA GLN A 95 1.93 -16.47 19.85
C GLN A 95 2.55 -17.75 20.41
N ALA A 96 2.87 -18.72 19.54
CA ALA A 96 3.48 -19.99 19.94
C ALA A 96 4.91 -19.83 20.50
N VAL A 97 5.66 -18.79 20.09
CA VAL A 97 7.02 -18.53 20.57
C VAL A 97 7.03 -17.84 21.95
N GLY A 98 5.87 -17.46 22.49
CA GLY A 98 5.73 -16.98 23.88
C GLY A 98 6.25 -15.56 24.16
N THR A 99 6.70 -14.83 23.13
CA THR A 99 7.19 -13.45 23.25
C THR A 99 6.09 -12.43 22.91
N GLN A 100 5.79 -11.50 23.82
CA GLN A 100 4.59 -10.64 23.70
C GLN A 100 4.68 -9.52 22.65
N GLN A 101 5.87 -9.15 22.17
CA GLN A 101 6.06 -7.95 21.33
C GLN A 101 7.03 -8.15 20.16
N THR A 102 7.81 -9.24 20.18
CA THR A 102 8.69 -9.63 19.08
C THR A 102 8.08 -10.83 18.36
N PRO A 103 7.95 -10.81 17.02
CA PRO A 103 8.17 -9.70 16.07
C PRO A 103 6.94 -8.75 15.94
N SER A 104 7.21 -7.47 15.62
CA SER A 104 6.20 -6.42 15.39
C SER A 104 5.23 -6.79 14.26
N ASN A 105 3.96 -6.36 14.36
CA ASN A 105 2.93 -6.59 13.35
C ASN A 105 3.36 -6.12 11.95
N GLN A 106 4.15 -5.04 11.86
CA GLN A 106 4.66 -4.52 10.59
C GLN A 106 5.60 -5.51 9.89
N ILE A 107 6.43 -6.24 10.66
CA ILE A 107 7.36 -7.23 10.12
C ILE A 107 6.58 -8.44 9.60
N ILE A 108 5.59 -8.91 10.36
CA ILE A 108 4.72 -10.01 9.96
C ILE A 108 3.98 -9.68 8.65
N ALA A 109 3.42 -8.47 8.55
CA ALA A 109 2.75 -8.01 7.35
C ALA A 109 3.71 -7.90 6.15
N GLY A 110 4.92 -7.38 6.35
CA GLY A 110 5.93 -7.30 5.30
C GLY A 110 6.36 -8.67 4.76
N LEU A 111 6.62 -9.63 5.66
CA LEU A 111 6.95 -11.01 5.29
C LEU A 111 5.79 -11.69 4.54
N ALA A 112 4.55 -11.48 5.02
CA ALA A 112 3.36 -12.03 4.37
C ALA A 112 3.16 -11.45 2.96
N LEU A 113 3.35 -10.14 2.75
CA LEU A 113 3.26 -9.51 1.43
C LEU A 113 4.34 -10.03 0.48
N PHE A 114 5.60 -10.10 0.94
CA PHE A 114 6.70 -10.59 0.12
C PHE A 114 6.45 -12.02 -0.36
N LEU A 115 6.06 -12.91 0.55
CA LEU A 115 5.79 -14.29 0.21
C LEU A 115 4.52 -14.43 -0.65
N THR A 116 3.53 -13.54 -0.47
CA THR A 116 2.34 -13.48 -1.33
C THR A 116 2.71 -13.15 -2.77
N PHE A 117 3.60 -12.19 -3.00
CA PHE A 117 4.07 -11.88 -4.35
C PHE A 117 4.79 -13.07 -4.99
N PHE A 118 5.60 -13.80 -4.21
CA PHE A 118 6.25 -15.02 -4.70
C PHE A 118 5.22 -16.09 -5.11
N ILE A 119 4.20 -16.34 -4.29
CA ILE A 119 3.15 -17.32 -4.57
C ILE A 119 2.27 -16.88 -5.76
N MET A 120 2.04 -15.58 -5.93
CA MET A 120 1.19 -15.01 -6.98
C MET A 120 1.90 -14.77 -8.32
N MET A 121 3.23 -14.89 -8.38
CA MET A 121 4.02 -14.77 -9.61
C MET A 121 3.43 -15.52 -10.83
N PRO A 122 3.00 -16.80 -10.76
CA PRO A 122 2.41 -17.49 -11.91
C PRO A 122 1.05 -16.93 -12.37
N VAL A 123 0.29 -16.29 -11.47
CA VAL A 123 -0.98 -15.64 -11.83
C VAL A 123 -0.68 -14.37 -12.61
N TRP A 124 0.29 -13.57 -12.15
CA TRP A 124 0.72 -12.35 -12.84
C TRP A 124 1.33 -12.63 -14.21
N GLN A 125 2.12 -13.68 -14.35
CA GLN A 125 2.67 -14.09 -15.65
C GLN A 125 1.56 -14.43 -16.64
N LYS A 126 0.52 -15.15 -16.21
CA LYS A 126 -0.64 -15.46 -17.07
C LYS A 126 -1.41 -14.20 -17.47
N ILE A 127 -1.61 -13.27 -16.54
CA ILE A 127 -2.27 -11.99 -16.85
C ILE A 127 -1.42 -11.19 -17.85
N ASN A 128 -0.11 -11.11 -17.63
CA ASN A 128 0.79 -10.40 -18.53
C ASN A 128 0.73 -10.99 -19.95
N ASN A 129 0.92 -12.30 -20.09
CA ASN A 129 1.05 -12.94 -21.39
C ASN A 129 -0.28 -13.05 -22.14
N ASN A 130 -1.41 -13.24 -21.43
CA ASN A 130 -2.70 -13.52 -22.08
C ASN A 130 -3.62 -12.30 -22.17
N ALA A 131 -3.37 -11.23 -21.39
CA ALA A 131 -4.23 -10.06 -21.36
C ALA A 131 -3.45 -8.76 -21.60
N LEU A 132 -2.35 -8.52 -20.87
CA LEU A 132 -1.65 -7.24 -20.94
C LEU A 132 -0.88 -7.07 -22.26
N GLN A 133 -0.04 -8.03 -22.64
CA GLN A 133 0.75 -7.96 -23.88
C GLN A 133 -0.14 -7.89 -25.13
N PRO A 134 -1.17 -8.75 -25.30
CA PRO A 134 -2.03 -8.68 -26.48
C PRO A 134 -2.88 -7.40 -26.53
N TYR A 135 -3.26 -6.85 -25.38
CA TYR A 135 -3.96 -5.56 -25.33
C TYR A 135 -3.06 -4.39 -25.74
N LEU A 136 -1.80 -4.39 -25.29
CA LEU A 136 -0.81 -3.38 -25.66
C LEU A 136 -0.41 -3.47 -27.15
N ASN A 137 -0.48 -4.67 -27.74
CA ASN A 137 -0.27 -4.90 -29.16
C ASN A 137 -1.53 -4.66 -30.01
N GLU A 138 -2.63 -4.19 -29.42
CA GLU A 138 -3.92 -3.97 -30.09
C GLU A 138 -4.54 -5.23 -30.72
N GLU A 139 -4.11 -6.42 -30.30
CA GLU A 139 -4.60 -7.71 -30.81
C GLU A 139 -5.98 -8.08 -30.23
N ILE A 140 -6.33 -7.54 -29.05
CA ILE A 140 -7.60 -7.81 -28.35
C ILE A 140 -8.26 -6.53 -27.86
N SER A 141 -9.60 -6.51 -27.84
CA SER A 141 -10.36 -5.41 -27.26
C SER A 141 -10.24 -5.37 -25.73
N GLN A 142 -10.47 -4.20 -25.14
CA GLN A 142 -10.42 -3.99 -23.67
C GLN A 142 -11.34 -4.96 -22.91
N GLU A 143 -12.51 -5.26 -23.46
CA GLU A 143 -13.47 -6.19 -22.84
C GLU A 143 -12.92 -7.62 -22.79
N ILE A 144 -12.28 -8.07 -23.89
CA ILE A 144 -11.66 -9.39 -23.97
C ILE A 144 -10.44 -9.46 -23.05
N ALA A 145 -9.62 -8.40 -23.03
CA ALA A 145 -8.47 -8.29 -22.13
C ALA A 145 -8.88 -8.39 -20.65
N LEU A 146 -9.95 -7.71 -20.24
CA LEU A 146 -10.50 -7.80 -18.89
C LEU A 146 -10.96 -9.23 -18.55
N LYS A 147 -11.70 -9.89 -19.45
CA LYS A 147 -12.13 -11.29 -19.27
C LYS A 147 -10.93 -12.23 -19.15
N ALA A 148 -9.92 -12.06 -20.00
CA ALA A 148 -8.68 -12.84 -19.97
C ALA A 148 -7.88 -12.62 -18.67
N ALA A 149 -7.85 -11.41 -18.13
CA ALA A 149 -7.17 -11.09 -16.87
C ALA A 149 -7.89 -11.66 -15.63
N ILE A 150 -9.22 -11.75 -15.65
CA ILE A 150 -10.01 -12.29 -14.53
C ILE A 150 -9.83 -13.82 -14.39
N ASN A 151 -9.70 -14.54 -15.51
CA ASN A 151 -9.65 -16.01 -15.52
C ASN A 151 -8.52 -16.61 -14.64
N PRO A 152 -7.25 -16.15 -14.72
CA PRO A 152 -6.18 -16.63 -13.84
C PRO A 152 -6.47 -16.42 -12.35
N VAL A 153 -7.05 -15.28 -11.98
CA VAL A 153 -7.40 -14.96 -10.59
C VAL A 153 -8.52 -15.86 -10.09
N ARG A 154 -9.57 -16.06 -10.90
CA ARG A 154 -10.68 -16.98 -10.59
C ARG A 154 -10.18 -18.41 -10.41
N ASN A 155 -9.33 -18.89 -11.32
CA ASN A 155 -8.76 -20.23 -11.24
C ASN A 155 -7.88 -20.42 -9.99
N PHE A 156 -7.14 -19.38 -9.58
CA PHE A 156 -6.40 -19.42 -8.31
C PHE A 156 -7.35 -19.56 -7.12
N MET A 157 -8.43 -18.78 -7.07
CA MET A 157 -9.42 -18.85 -5.98
C MET A 157 -10.13 -20.20 -5.94
N LEU A 158 -10.60 -20.72 -7.09
CA LEU A 158 -11.28 -22.02 -7.17
C LEU A 158 -10.41 -23.17 -6.66
N LYS A 159 -9.09 -23.13 -6.92
CA LYS A 159 -8.15 -24.12 -6.36
C LYS A 159 -8.00 -24.06 -4.84
N GLN A 160 -8.41 -22.97 -4.20
CA GLN A 160 -8.34 -22.77 -2.74
C GLN A 160 -9.69 -22.97 -2.05
N THR A 161 -10.78 -23.16 -2.81
CA THR A 161 -12.11 -23.51 -2.29
C THR A 161 -12.22 -25.03 -2.22
N ARG A 162 -12.73 -25.56 -1.11
CA ARG A 162 -13.04 -26.99 -0.96
C ARG A 162 -14.31 -27.28 -1.79
N GLU A 163 -14.36 -28.41 -2.48
CA GLU A 163 -15.57 -28.88 -3.17
C GLU A 163 -16.80 -28.91 -2.25
#